data_AF-A0A1F4PFJ4-F1
#
_entry.id   AF-A0A1F4PFJ4-F1
#
_cell.length_a   1.000
_cell.length_b   1.000
_cell.length_c   1.000
_cell.angle_alpha   90.00
_cell.angle_beta   90.00
_cell.angle_gamma   90.00
#
_symmetry.space_group_name_H-M   'P 1'
#
loop_
_entity.id
_entity.type
_entity.pdbx_description
1 polymer ?
#
loop_
_entity_poly.entity_id
_entity_poly.type
_entity_poly.pdbx_seq_one_letter_code
_entity_poly.pdbx_strand_id
1 'polypeptide(L)'
;MPQTLTEQLSREQQIAALEKDWATNPRWKGIKRGYSAAEVVRLRGSFPIEHTLARRGAEKLWDMLHSEDYVNCLGALTGGQAMQQVKAGVKAIYLSGWQVAADGNTSMSMYPDQSLYAVDSVPTMVERINNSFRRADEIQHSKGIDAGDKGYTDMFAPIVADAEAGFGGVLNAFELMKNMIRSGAAGVHWEDQLASVKKCGHMGGKVLVPTTEACQKLIAARMAADVCGVPTLVIARTDAEAADLLTSDYDANDKPFLTGERTAEGFYKTTKGLDQAISRAVAYADYADLVWCETGTPDLEFARKFAEAVRAKHPGKLLAYNCSPSFNWKKNLDDATIAK
;
A
#
# COMPACT_ATOMS: atom_id res chain seq x y z
N MET A 1 12.85 -30.17 -3.29
CA MET A 1 13.54 -29.48 -2.19
C MET A 1 15.03 -29.53 -2.48
N PRO A 2 15.80 -28.45 -2.28
CA PRO A 2 17.25 -28.52 -2.36
C PRO A 2 17.75 -29.65 -1.45
N GLN A 3 18.70 -30.45 -1.94
CA GLN A 3 19.17 -31.64 -1.22
C GLN A 3 20.05 -31.26 -0.02
N THR A 4 20.52 -30.01 0.04
CA THR A 4 21.28 -29.44 1.16
C THR A 4 20.92 -27.97 1.40
N LEU A 5 21.18 -27.45 2.61
CA LEU A 5 21.01 -26.02 2.96
C LEU A 5 21.88 -25.06 2.12
N THR A 6 22.87 -25.60 1.40
CA THR A 6 23.87 -24.87 0.60
C THR A 6 23.62 -24.93 -0.91
N GLU A 7 22.69 -25.77 -1.36
CA GLU A 7 22.40 -25.90 -2.78
C GLU A 7 21.55 -24.71 -3.24
N GLN A 8 22.17 -23.81 -3.98
CA GLN A 8 21.52 -22.63 -4.53
C GLN A 8 21.72 -22.57 -6.04
N LEU A 9 20.71 -22.03 -6.72
CA LEU A 9 20.84 -21.66 -8.12
C LEU A 9 22.02 -20.70 -8.30
N SER A 10 22.78 -20.89 -9.38
CA SER A 10 23.79 -19.91 -9.79
C SER A 10 23.14 -18.54 -10.01
N ARG A 11 23.96 -17.48 -10.01
CA ARG A 11 23.46 -16.12 -10.26
C ARG A 11 22.69 -16.03 -11.58
N GLU A 12 23.20 -16.66 -12.63
CA GLU A 12 22.56 -16.70 -13.95
C GLU A 12 21.23 -17.46 -13.91
N GLN A 13 21.17 -18.58 -13.18
CA GLN A 13 19.94 -19.34 -13.00
C GLN A 13 18.88 -18.57 -12.21
N GLN A 14 19.29 -17.82 -11.17
CA GLN A 14 18.37 -16.95 -10.42
C GLN A 14 17.80 -15.82 -11.29
N ILE A 15 18.64 -15.22 -12.14
CA ILE A 15 18.22 -14.16 -13.08
C ILE A 15 17.21 -14.74 -14.07
N ALA A 16 17.54 -15.85 -14.74
CA ALA A 16 16.67 -16.48 -15.72
C ALA A 16 15.34 -16.94 -15.11
N ALA A 17 15.35 -17.45 -13.87
CA ALA A 17 14.13 -17.83 -13.16
C ALA A 17 13.23 -16.61 -12.89
N LEU A 18 13.80 -15.49 -12.47
CA LEU A 18 13.06 -14.27 -12.19
C LEU A 18 12.50 -13.62 -13.46
N GLU A 19 13.28 -13.58 -14.54
CA GLU A 19 12.82 -13.11 -15.86
C GLU A 19 11.65 -13.96 -16.38
N LYS A 20 11.75 -15.28 -16.26
CA LYS A 20 10.68 -16.20 -16.64
C LYS A 20 9.42 -15.98 -15.81
N ASP A 21 9.55 -15.84 -14.49
CA ASP A 21 8.40 -15.57 -13.61
C ASP A 21 7.70 -14.27 -14.02
N TRP A 22 8.46 -13.17 -14.16
CA TRP A 22 7.89 -11.88 -14.58
C TRP A 22 7.21 -11.91 -15.95
N ALA A 23 7.74 -12.69 -16.89
CA ALA A 23 7.19 -12.79 -18.23
C ALA A 23 5.94 -13.68 -18.33
N THR A 24 5.79 -14.67 -17.45
CA THR A 24 4.78 -15.73 -17.61
C THR A 24 3.73 -15.79 -16.51
N ASN A 25 4.04 -15.30 -15.31
CA ASN A 25 3.12 -15.34 -14.18
C ASN A 25 2.06 -14.22 -14.30
N PRO A 26 0.75 -14.56 -14.33
CA PRO A 26 -0.31 -13.57 -14.50
C PRO A 26 -0.35 -12.52 -13.39
N ARG A 27 0.23 -12.80 -12.21
CA ARG A 27 0.42 -11.83 -11.11
C ARG A 27 1.11 -10.55 -11.57
N TRP A 28 1.98 -10.62 -12.58
CA TRP A 28 2.78 -9.49 -13.06
C TRP A 28 2.25 -8.82 -14.32
N LYS A 29 1.06 -9.24 -14.81
CA LYS A 29 0.47 -8.69 -16.03
C LYS A 29 0.25 -7.18 -15.88
N GLY A 30 0.90 -6.40 -16.75
CA GLY A 30 0.77 -4.93 -16.77
C GLY A 30 1.58 -4.20 -15.70
N ILE A 31 2.46 -4.88 -14.96
CA ILE A 31 3.38 -4.26 -14.00
C ILE A 31 4.73 -3.97 -14.67
N LYS A 32 5.12 -2.69 -14.72
CA LYS A 32 6.42 -2.24 -15.19
C LYS A 32 7.43 -2.20 -14.04
N ARG A 33 8.68 -2.47 -14.38
CA ARG A 33 9.84 -2.35 -13.49
C ARG A 33 10.84 -1.39 -14.12
N GLY A 34 11.36 -0.47 -13.32
CA GLY A 34 12.42 0.48 -13.74
C GLY A 34 13.83 -0.12 -13.68
N TYR A 35 13.94 -1.44 -13.58
CA TYR A 35 15.18 -2.19 -13.35
C TYR A 35 15.05 -3.61 -13.91
N SER A 36 16.19 -4.29 -14.02
CA SER A 36 16.33 -5.66 -14.51
C SER A 36 16.31 -6.71 -13.40
N ALA A 37 16.04 -7.97 -13.75
CA ALA A 37 16.19 -9.11 -12.84
C ALA A 37 17.64 -9.27 -12.33
N ALA A 38 18.63 -8.94 -13.18
CA ALA A 38 20.05 -8.94 -12.82
C ALA A 38 20.37 -7.97 -11.66
N GLU A 39 19.72 -6.81 -11.63
CA GLU A 39 19.86 -5.86 -10.53
C GLU A 39 19.20 -6.36 -9.24
N VAL A 40 18.05 -7.04 -9.33
CA VAL A 40 17.42 -7.66 -8.17
C VAL A 40 18.35 -8.71 -7.55
N VAL A 41 18.84 -9.64 -8.37
CA VAL A 41 19.74 -10.71 -7.89
C VAL A 41 21.05 -10.12 -7.34
N ARG A 42 21.56 -9.03 -7.92
CA ARG A 42 22.73 -8.31 -7.40
C ARG A 42 22.54 -7.82 -5.95
N LEU A 43 21.32 -7.45 -5.57
CA LEU A 43 21.00 -6.89 -4.25
C LEU A 43 20.42 -7.92 -3.26
N ARG A 44 20.19 -9.17 -3.70
CA ARG A 44 19.50 -10.22 -2.93
C ARG A 44 20.35 -10.84 -1.82
N GLY A 45 21.66 -10.64 -1.84
CA GLY A 45 22.60 -11.33 -0.94
C GLY A 45 22.91 -12.75 -1.39
N SER A 46 23.62 -13.51 -0.55
CA SER A 46 24.14 -14.84 -0.88
C SER A 46 23.21 -16.00 -0.54
N PHE A 47 22.05 -15.74 0.07
CA PHE A 47 21.02 -16.77 0.32
C PHE A 47 19.65 -16.11 0.52
N PRO A 48 18.55 -16.76 0.12
CA PRO A 48 17.22 -16.23 0.33
C PRO A 48 16.82 -16.29 1.81
N ILE A 49 16.22 -15.22 2.32
CA ILE A 49 15.55 -15.19 3.61
C ILE A 49 14.05 -15.35 3.35
N GLU A 50 13.44 -16.40 3.91
CA GLU A 50 12.01 -16.64 3.71
C GLU A 50 11.15 -15.73 4.59
N HIS A 51 10.08 -15.21 3.98
CA HIS A 51 9.12 -14.29 4.59
C HIS A 51 7.70 -14.87 4.51
N THR A 52 7.47 -15.98 5.21
CA THR A 52 6.27 -16.82 5.07
C THR A 52 4.95 -16.05 5.20
N LEU A 53 4.82 -15.19 6.22
CA LEU A 53 3.58 -14.44 6.46
C LEU A 53 3.31 -13.40 5.36
N ALA A 54 4.35 -12.69 4.92
CA ALA A 54 4.21 -11.72 3.83
C ALA A 54 3.85 -12.42 2.50
N ARG A 55 4.49 -13.55 2.18
CA ARG A 55 4.17 -14.34 0.98
C ARG A 55 2.73 -14.83 1.00
N ARG A 56 2.35 -15.59 2.04
CA ARG A 56 0.99 -16.14 2.17
C ARG A 56 -0.06 -15.04 2.19
N GLY A 57 0.19 -13.95 2.92
CA GLY A 57 -0.71 -12.80 2.98
C GLY A 57 -0.87 -12.13 1.61
N ALA A 58 0.22 -11.86 0.90
CA ALA A 58 0.17 -11.23 -0.41
C ALA A 58 -0.55 -12.09 -1.47
N GLU A 59 -0.28 -13.40 -1.50
CA GLU A 59 -0.96 -14.35 -2.38
C GLU A 59 -2.46 -14.42 -2.06
N LYS A 60 -2.82 -14.59 -0.78
CA LYS A 60 -4.23 -14.60 -0.33
C LYS A 60 -4.95 -13.29 -0.67
N LEU A 61 -4.31 -12.14 -0.47
CA LEU A 61 -4.91 -10.85 -0.80
C LEU A 61 -5.12 -10.69 -2.31
N TRP A 62 -4.15 -11.13 -3.12
CA TRP A 62 -4.29 -11.12 -4.57
C TRP A 62 -5.46 -12.00 -5.04
N ASP A 63 -5.59 -13.21 -4.48
CA ASP A 63 -6.68 -14.13 -4.82
C ASP A 63 -8.04 -13.55 -4.46
N MET A 64 -8.19 -12.97 -3.26
CA MET A 64 -9.45 -12.33 -2.84
C MET A 64 -9.83 -11.17 -3.76
N LEU A 65 -8.86 -10.34 -4.18
CA LEU A 65 -9.11 -9.21 -5.08
C LEU A 65 -9.57 -9.63 -6.50
N HIS A 66 -9.43 -10.91 -6.86
CA HIS A 66 -9.87 -11.44 -8.16
C HIS A 66 -11.06 -12.42 -8.06
N SER A 67 -11.35 -12.92 -6.87
CA SER A 67 -12.43 -13.90 -6.64
C SER A 67 -13.64 -13.31 -5.93
N GLU A 68 -13.49 -12.16 -5.28
CA GLU A 68 -14.56 -11.44 -4.58
C GLU A 68 -14.93 -10.16 -5.32
N ASP A 69 -16.17 -9.69 -5.15
CA ASP A 69 -16.63 -8.42 -5.75
C ASP A 69 -15.83 -7.22 -5.22
N TYR A 70 -15.47 -7.27 -3.93
CA TYR A 70 -14.59 -6.32 -3.25
C TYR A 70 -14.05 -6.94 -1.95
N VAL A 71 -12.99 -6.34 -1.40
CA VAL A 71 -12.44 -6.69 -0.08
C VAL A 71 -12.53 -5.45 0.81
N ASN A 72 -13.43 -5.47 1.81
CA ASN A 72 -13.51 -4.41 2.81
C ASN A 72 -12.63 -4.72 4.03
N CYS A 73 -12.19 -3.66 4.70
CA CYS A 73 -11.32 -3.74 5.87
C CYS A 73 -11.64 -2.62 6.84
N LEU A 74 -11.12 -2.74 8.06
CA LEU A 74 -11.23 -1.73 9.11
C LEU A 74 -9.84 -1.44 9.68
N GLY A 75 -9.60 -0.19 10.07
CA GLY A 75 -8.36 0.21 10.75
C GLY A 75 -8.19 -0.53 12.08
N ALA A 76 -7.05 -1.19 12.28
CA ALA A 76 -6.67 -1.82 13.55
C ALA A 76 -5.35 -1.24 14.07
N LEU A 77 -5.36 -0.73 15.30
CA LEU A 77 -4.18 -0.20 16.01
C LEU A 77 -3.66 -1.14 17.10
N THR A 78 -4.31 -2.28 17.31
CA THR A 78 -3.83 -3.34 18.21
C THR A 78 -4.08 -4.72 17.60
N GLY A 79 -3.27 -5.70 18.01
CA GLY A 79 -3.50 -7.10 17.61
C GLY A 79 -4.82 -7.69 18.13
N GLY A 80 -5.33 -7.19 19.27
CA GLY A 80 -6.64 -7.57 19.79
C GLY A 80 -7.79 -7.13 18.88
N GLN A 81 -7.76 -5.87 18.40
CA GLN A 81 -8.74 -5.38 17.43
C GLN A 81 -8.72 -6.21 16.14
N ALA A 82 -7.53 -6.43 15.56
CA ALA A 82 -7.40 -7.21 14.34
C ALA A 82 -7.94 -8.64 14.50
N MET A 83 -7.60 -9.32 15.61
CA MET A 83 -8.10 -10.65 15.93
C MET A 83 -9.64 -10.69 16.03
N GLN A 84 -10.26 -9.67 16.66
CA GLN A 84 -11.72 -9.58 16.74
C GLN A 84 -12.37 -9.30 15.38
N GLN A 85 -11.76 -8.46 14.54
CA GLN A 85 -12.23 -8.22 13.17
C GLN A 85 -12.29 -9.53 12.36
N VAL A 86 -11.22 -10.34 12.41
CA VAL A 86 -11.20 -11.64 11.72
C VAL A 86 -12.27 -12.59 12.27
N LYS A 87 -12.44 -12.66 13.59
CA LYS A 87 -13.51 -13.45 14.22
C LYS A 87 -14.92 -12.97 13.85
N ALA A 88 -15.08 -11.68 13.54
CA ALA A 88 -16.33 -11.11 13.06
C ALA A 88 -16.57 -11.34 11.56
N GLY A 89 -15.61 -11.96 10.85
CA GLY A 89 -15.72 -12.28 9.42
C GLY A 89 -15.03 -11.28 8.48
N VAL A 90 -14.29 -10.30 9.00
CA VAL A 90 -13.47 -9.40 8.17
C VAL A 90 -12.29 -10.19 7.57
N LYS A 91 -12.09 -10.08 6.26
CA LYS A 91 -11.13 -10.91 5.53
C LYS A 91 -9.74 -10.30 5.37
N ALA A 92 -9.60 -8.99 5.56
CA ALA A 92 -8.34 -8.27 5.48
C ALA A 92 -8.27 -7.14 6.53
N ILE A 93 -7.07 -6.85 7.02
CA ILE A 93 -6.84 -5.80 8.01
C ILE A 93 -6.24 -4.59 7.33
N TYR A 94 -6.75 -3.40 7.66
CA TYR A 94 -6.09 -2.15 7.33
C TYR A 94 -5.31 -1.65 8.56
N LEU A 95 -4.04 -1.30 8.36
CA LEU A 95 -3.20 -0.71 9.40
C LEU A 95 -2.88 0.73 9.02
N SER A 96 -3.58 1.66 9.67
CA SER A 96 -3.53 3.09 9.38
C SER A 96 -2.31 3.78 10.01
N GLY A 97 -1.57 4.56 9.22
CA GLY A 97 -0.49 5.42 9.71
C GLY A 97 -1.00 6.51 10.64
N TRP A 98 -2.18 7.06 10.36
CA TRP A 98 -2.88 8.01 11.25
C TRP A 98 -3.13 7.41 12.64
N GLN A 99 -3.64 6.18 12.74
CA GLN A 99 -3.90 5.54 14.03
C GLN A 99 -2.60 5.25 14.79
N VAL A 100 -1.55 4.86 14.06
CA VAL A 100 -0.21 4.65 14.64
C VAL A 100 0.37 5.97 15.15
N ALA A 101 0.27 7.07 14.39
CA ALA A 101 0.67 8.41 14.82
C ALA A 101 -0.07 8.83 16.11
N ALA A 102 -1.37 8.57 16.17
CA ALA A 102 -2.19 8.96 17.31
C ALA A 102 -1.88 8.15 18.57
N ASP A 103 -1.78 6.81 18.48
CA ASP A 103 -1.83 5.94 19.66
C ASP A 103 -1.12 4.58 19.51
N GLY A 104 -0.23 4.42 18.53
CA GLY A 104 0.40 3.12 18.23
C GLY A 104 1.89 3.15 17.89
N ASN A 105 2.55 4.31 17.99
CA ASN A 105 3.92 4.50 17.53
C ASN A 105 4.99 4.19 18.59
N THR A 106 6.21 3.92 18.11
CA THR A 106 7.38 3.57 18.94
C THR A 106 7.97 4.77 19.68
N SER A 107 7.59 5.99 19.30
CA SER A 107 7.96 7.22 20.04
C SER A 107 7.11 7.43 21.29
N MET A 108 6.11 6.57 21.55
CA MET A 108 5.25 6.61 22.74
C MET A 108 4.62 7.99 22.98
N SER A 109 4.24 8.65 21.89
CA SER A 109 3.73 10.02 21.91
C SER A 109 2.51 10.12 21.01
N MET A 110 1.54 10.94 21.38
CA MET A 110 0.40 11.25 20.52
C MET A 110 0.81 12.29 19.48
N TYR A 111 0.69 11.94 18.20
CA TYR A 111 0.98 12.84 17.09
C TYR A 111 -0.24 13.07 16.18
N PRO A 112 -0.32 14.24 15.52
CA PRO A 112 -1.11 14.37 14.31
C PRO A 112 -0.46 13.57 13.17
N ASP A 113 -1.25 13.35 12.13
CA ASP A 113 -0.84 12.58 10.96
C ASP A 113 0.00 13.42 9.98
N GLN A 114 1.29 13.56 10.32
CA GLN A 114 2.29 14.35 9.60
C GLN A 114 3.66 13.65 9.52
N SER A 115 3.69 12.31 9.50
CA SER A 115 4.94 11.52 9.45
C SER A 115 5.95 11.85 10.58
N LEU A 116 5.48 12.26 11.76
CA LEU A 116 6.33 12.65 12.89
C LEU A 116 6.91 11.47 13.67
N TYR A 117 6.23 10.32 13.64
CA TYR A 117 6.62 9.13 14.37
C TYR A 117 7.83 8.42 13.71
N ALA A 118 8.55 7.59 14.49
CA ALA A 118 9.68 6.85 13.94
C ALA A 118 9.25 5.80 12.91
N VAL A 119 10.00 5.71 11.80
CA VAL A 119 9.68 4.89 10.60
C VAL A 119 9.43 3.40 10.87
N ASP A 120 9.90 2.87 11.99
CA ASP A 120 9.70 1.48 12.42
C ASP A 120 8.34 1.22 13.10
N SER A 121 7.55 2.26 13.37
CA SER A 121 6.29 2.17 14.10
C SER A 121 5.24 1.30 13.42
N VAL A 122 4.97 1.53 12.13
CA VAL A 122 3.99 0.73 11.40
C VAL A 122 4.46 -0.72 11.23
N PRO A 123 5.72 -1.02 10.82
CA PRO A 123 6.25 -2.38 10.83
C PRO A 123 6.09 -3.10 12.18
N THR A 124 6.39 -2.41 13.29
CA THR A 124 6.20 -2.96 14.64
C THR A 124 4.75 -3.35 14.89
N MET A 125 3.80 -2.56 14.42
CA MET A 125 2.38 -2.86 14.57
C MET A 125 1.91 -4.01 13.65
N VAL A 126 2.43 -4.11 12.43
CA VAL A 126 2.22 -5.29 11.56
C VAL A 126 2.64 -6.56 12.30
N GLU A 127 3.84 -6.56 12.89
CA GLU A 127 4.36 -7.71 13.64
C GLU A 127 3.47 -8.04 14.87
N ARG A 128 3.01 -7.03 15.61
CA ARG A 128 2.08 -7.22 16.75
C ARG A 128 0.76 -7.86 16.33
N ILE A 129 0.20 -7.45 15.20
CA ILE A 129 -1.03 -8.04 14.64
C ILE A 129 -0.78 -9.50 14.25
N ASN A 130 0.28 -9.77 13.48
CA ASN A 130 0.64 -11.12 13.06
C ASN A 130 0.92 -12.06 14.25
N ASN A 131 1.57 -11.57 15.31
CA ASN A 131 1.78 -12.33 16.54
C ASN A 131 0.46 -12.67 17.25
N SER A 132 -0.53 -11.78 17.19
CA SER A 132 -1.87 -12.01 17.76
C SER A 132 -2.65 -13.04 16.95
N PHE A 133 -2.56 -12.98 15.62
CA PHE A 133 -3.10 -14.02 14.73
C PHE A 133 -2.45 -15.37 14.99
N ARG A 134 -1.12 -15.42 15.07
CA ARG A 134 -0.39 -16.65 15.39
C ARG A 134 -0.85 -17.26 16.70
N ARG A 135 -0.95 -16.47 17.78
CA ARG A 135 -1.42 -16.99 19.08
C ARG A 135 -2.84 -17.55 18.99
N ALA A 136 -3.72 -16.88 18.26
CA ALA A 136 -5.10 -17.30 18.15
C ALA A 136 -5.27 -18.56 17.27
N ASP A 137 -4.45 -18.68 16.22
CA ASP A 137 -4.31 -19.90 15.40
C ASP A 137 -3.75 -21.07 16.21
N GLU A 138 -2.69 -20.86 16.98
CA GLU A 138 -2.13 -21.88 17.89
C GLU A 138 -3.18 -22.39 18.89
N ILE A 139 -4.02 -21.50 19.45
CA ILE A 139 -5.12 -21.87 20.34
C ILE A 139 -6.16 -22.73 19.59
N GLN A 140 -6.52 -22.35 18.36
CA GLN A 140 -7.45 -23.10 17.54
C GLN A 140 -6.91 -24.49 17.21
N HIS A 141 -5.67 -24.57 16.72
CA HIS A 141 -5.01 -25.81 16.37
C HIS A 141 -4.81 -26.73 17.59
N SER A 142 -4.50 -26.18 18.77
CA SER A 142 -4.37 -26.96 20.01
C SER A 142 -5.66 -27.68 20.44
N LYS A 143 -6.81 -27.23 19.92
CA LYS A 143 -8.13 -27.85 20.16
C LYS A 143 -8.51 -28.87 19.09
N GLY A 144 -7.64 -29.13 18.12
CA GLY A 144 -7.92 -30.00 16.98
C GLY A 144 -9.03 -29.46 16.08
N ILE A 145 -9.14 -28.13 15.93
CA ILE A 145 -10.08 -27.48 15.01
C ILE A 145 -9.31 -27.14 13.74
N ASP A 146 -9.57 -27.90 12.68
CA ASP A 146 -8.91 -27.78 11.39
C ASP A 146 -9.81 -27.12 10.33
N ALA A 147 -9.22 -26.80 9.17
CA ALA A 147 -9.96 -26.19 8.07
C ALA A 147 -11.11 -27.09 7.61
N GLY A 148 -12.33 -26.56 7.64
CA GLY A 148 -13.57 -27.30 7.35
C GLY A 148 -14.40 -27.64 8.58
N ASP A 149 -13.82 -27.58 9.78
CA ASP A 149 -14.54 -27.86 11.02
C ASP A 149 -15.44 -26.70 11.45
N LYS A 150 -16.52 -27.04 12.18
CA LYS A 150 -17.39 -26.04 12.79
C LYS A 150 -16.60 -25.22 13.80
N GLY A 151 -16.52 -23.91 13.57
CA GLY A 151 -15.81 -22.97 14.44
C GLY A 151 -14.37 -22.67 14.01
N TYR A 152 -13.90 -23.25 12.91
CA TYR A 152 -12.64 -22.85 12.28
C TYR A 152 -12.70 -21.40 11.80
N THR A 153 -11.63 -20.66 12.06
CA THR A 153 -11.37 -19.32 11.53
C THR A 153 -9.96 -19.29 10.95
N ASP A 154 -9.80 -18.85 9.70
CA ASP A 154 -8.48 -18.57 9.15
C ASP A 154 -7.96 -17.25 9.73
N MET A 155 -7.19 -17.36 10.81
CA MET A 155 -6.73 -16.20 11.59
C MET A 155 -5.73 -15.33 10.85
N PHE A 156 -4.99 -15.86 9.88
CA PHE A 156 -3.99 -15.11 9.12
C PHE A 156 -4.66 -14.34 7.97
N ALA A 157 -5.40 -13.30 8.33
CA ALA A 157 -5.90 -12.32 7.38
C ALA A 157 -4.74 -11.44 6.86
N PRO A 158 -4.68 -11.12 5.55
CA PRO A 158 -3.69 -10.20 5.02
C PRO A 158 -3.81 -8.81 5.62
N ILE A 159 -2.65 -8.19 5.85
CA ILE A 159 -2.53 -6.83 6.39
C ILE A 159 -2.11 -5.89 5.25
N VAL A 160 -2.91 -4.86 5.00
CA VAL A 160 -2.56 -3.72 4.15
C VAL A 160 -2.08 -2.58 5.04
N ALA A 161 -0.82 -2.19 4.92
CA ALA A 161 -0.17 -1.25 5.81
C ALA A 161 0.16 0.09 5.15
N ASP A 162 0.09 1.15 5.95
CA ASP A 162 0.43 2.52 5.58
C ASP A 162 1.95 2.76 5.61
N ALA A 163 2.54 3.11 4.47
CA ALA A 163 3.95 3.52 4.40
C ALA A 163 4.13 5.03 4.24
N GLU A 164 3.07 5.82 4.43
CA GLU A 164 3.09 7.27 4.28
C GLU A 164 3.66 7.66 2.89
N ALA A 165 4.45 8.74 2.86
CA ALA A 165 5.29 9.09 1.72
C ALA A 165 6.70 8.46 1.79
N GLY A 166 6.90 7.40 2.59
CA GLY A 166 8.17 6.67 2.69
C GLY A 166 9.25 7.32 3.56
N PHE A 167 8.91 8.29 4.41
CA PHE A 167 9.82 8.90 5.40
C PHE A 167 11.12 9.49 4.83
N GLY A 168 11.09 9.95 3.57
CA GLY A 168 12.25 10.56 2.91
C GLY A 168 12.33 10.24 1.42
N GLY A 169 13.52 9.83 0.98
CA GLY A 169 13.82 9.50 -0.41
C GLY A 169 13.59 8.02 -0.76
N VAL A 170 14.09 7.60 -1.92
CA VAL A 170 13.91 6.23 -2.44
C VAL A 170 14.54 5.15 -1.57
N LEU A 171 15.64 5.45 -0.87
CA LEU A 171 16.29 4.49 0.04
C LEU A 171 15.48 4.28 1.32
N ASN A 172 14.84 5.34 1.84
CA ASN A 172 13.92 5.24 2.97
C ASN A 172 12.71 4.37 2.59
N ALA A 173 12.13 4.58 1.41
CA ALA A 173 11.03 3.77 0.90
C ALA A 173 11.44 2.29 0.71
N PHE A 174 12.62 2.04 0.15
CA PHE A 174 13.16 0.69 -0.02
C PHE A 174 13.31 -0.06 1.31
N GLU A 175 13.91 0.57 2.33
CA GLU A 175 14.08 -0.04 3.65
C GLU A 175 12.76 -0.18 4.41
N LEU A 176 11.85 0.78 4.30
CA LEU A 176 10.51 0.67 4.89
C LEU A 176 9.74 -0.51 4.31
N MET A 177 9.77 -0.70 2.98
CA MET A 177 9.11 -1.84 2.35
C MET A 177 9.71 -3.18 2.82
N LYS A 178 11.04 -3.28 2.93
CA LYS A 178 11.69 -4.47 3.51
C LYS A 178 11.23 -4.73 4.94
N ASN A 179 11.12 -3.68 5.75
CA ASN A 179 10.64 -3.80 7.14
C ASN A 179 9.17 -4.24 7.20
N MET A 180 8.31 -3.74 6.32
CA MET A 180 6.91 -4.18 6.20
C MET A 180 6.82 -5.67 5.82
N ILE A 181 7.61 -6.10 4.83
CA ILE A 181 7.68 -7.52 4.40
C ILE A 181 8.20 -8.40 5.53
N ARG A 182 9.30 -8.01 6.17
CA ARG A 182 9.86 -8.75 7.31
C ARG A 182 8.84 -8.93 8.44
N SER A 183 7.99 -7.92 8.66
CA SER A 183 6.94 -7.93 9.68
C SER A 183 5.70 -8.71 9.25
N GLY A 184 5.60 -9.11 7.97
CA GLY A 184 4.52 -9.93 7.44
C GLY A 184 3.36 -9.15 6.81
N ALA A 185 3.59 -7.96 6.27
CA ALA A 185 2.57 -7.21 5.52
C ALA A 185 2.27 -7.88 4.17
N ALA A 186 1.00 -7.90 3.78
CA ALA A 186 0.53 -8.46 2.51
C ALA A 186 0.49 -7.41 1.39
N GLY A 187 0.14 -6.18 1.74
CA GLY A 187 0.13 -5.03 0.85
C GLY A 187 0.59 -3.77 1.57
N VAL A 188 1.14 -2.84 0.82
CA VAL A 188 1.68 -1.57 1.35
C VAL A 188 1.29 -0.43 0.43
N HIS A 189 0.75 0.65 0.98
CA HIS A 189 0.40 1.84 0.20
C HIS A 189 1.37 3.00 0.41
N TRP A 190 1.58 3.77 -0.66
CA TRP A 190 2.53 4.87 -0.75
C TRP A 190 1.83 6.08 -1.36
N GLU A 191 1.97 7.25 -0.74
CA GLU A 191 1.35 8.49 -1.24
C GLU A 191 2.35 9.47 -1.86
N ASP A 192 1.83 10.37 -2.69
CA ASP A 192 2.57 11.35 -3.48
C ASP A 192 2.74 12.72 -2.79
N GLN A 193 2.53 12.78 -1.47
CA GLN A 193 2.84 13.97 -0.67
C GLN A 193 4.34 14.07 -0.34
N LEU A 194 4.80 15.29 -0.03
CA LEU A 194 6.13 15.53 0.53
C LEU A 194 6.17 15.09 2.01
N ALA A 195 6.98 14.08 2.32
CA ALA A 195 7.05 13.44 3.65
C ALA A 195 7.23 14.42 4.83
N SER A 196 8.06 15.46 4.70
CA SER A 196 8.37 16.40 5.79
C SER A 196 7.28 17.42 6.07
N VAL A 197 6.31 17.57 5.16
CA VAL A 197 5.12 18.42 5.33
C VAL A 197 3.86 17.63 5.02
N LYS A 198 3.93 16.30 5.22
CA LYS A 198 2.82 15.38 5.00
C LYS A 198 1.66 15.80 5.87
N LYS A 199 0.45 15.67 5.35
CA LYS A 199 -0.76 15.84 6.15
C LYS A 199 -1.75 14.73 5.84
N CYS A 200 -2.61 14.45 6.81
CA CYS A 200 -3.78 13.61 6.58
C CYS A 200 -4.54 14.08 5.33
N GLY A 201 -5.07 13.13 4.55
CA GLY A 201 -5.76 13.39 3.30
C GLY A 201 -6.89 14.43 3.34
N HIS A 202 -7.47 14.65 4.51
CA HIS A 202 -8.58 15.56 4.75
C HIS A 202 -8.16 16.93 5.30
N MET A 203 -6.86 17.17 5.51
CA MET A 203 -6.32 18.44 6.02
C MET A 203 -5.84 19.35 4.89
N GLY A 204 -5.98 20.67 5.05
CA GLY A 204 -5.54 21.65 4.07
C GLY A 204 -4.02 21.84 4.02
N GLY A 205 -3.51 22.32 2.88
CA GLY A 205 -2.09 22.64 2.67
C GLY A 205 -1.20 21.40 2.51
N LYS A 206 -1.72 20.35 1.85
CA LYS A 206 -0.95 19.21 1.36
C LYS A 206 -0.05 19.67 0.21
N VAL A 207 1.16 19.12 0.14
CA VAL A 207 2.14 19.45 -0.91
C VAL A 207 2.51 18.17 -1.63
N LEU A 208 2.20 18.11 -2.93
CA LEU A 208 2.58 16.99 -3.80
C LEU A 208 4.08 17.06 -4.13
N VAL A 209 4.69 15.89 -4.35
CA VAL A 209 5.97 15.78 -5.07
C VAL A 209 5.70 15.61 -6.57
N PRO A 210 6.68 15.85 -7.46
CA PRO A 210 6.57 15.55 -8.88
C PRO A 210 6.14 14.10 -9.15
N THR A 211 5.41 13.89 -10.24
CA THR A 211 4.90 12.57 -10.64
C THR A 211 6.02 11.54 -10.70
N THR A 212 7.16 11.90 -11.29
CA THR A 212 8.36 11.06 -11.41
C THR A 212 8.88 10.63 -10.04
N GLU A 213 8.93 11.53 -9.04
CA GLU A 213 9.37 11.20 -7.68
C GLU A 213 8.46 10.19 -6.98
N ALA A 214 7.14 10.34 -7.14
CA ALA A 214 6.17 9.37 -6.64
C ALA A 214 6.36 7.99 -7.33
N CYS A 215 6.53 7.97 -8.66
CA CYS A 215 6.85 6.76 -9.41
C CYS A 215 8.16 6.10 -8.93
N GLN A 216 9.20 6.88 -8.64
CA GLN A 216 10.46 6.34 -8.11
C GLN A 216 10.29 5.68 -6.74
N LYS A 217 9.39 6.19 -5.89
CA LYS A 217 9.04 5.51 -4.62
C LYS A 217 8.33 4.18 -4.86
N LEU A 218 7.38 4.12 -5.78
CA LEU A 218 6.69 2.87 -6.15
C LEU A 218 7.68 1.84 -6.72
N ILE A 219 8.61 2.28 -7.57
CA ILE A 219 9.69 1.45 -8.13
C ILE A 219 10.60 0.93 -7.00
N ALA A 220 11.00 1.78 -6.07
CA ALA A 220 11.81 1.39 -4.91
C ALA A 220 11.08 0.36 -4.02
N ALA A 221 9.79 0.56 -3.77
CA ALA A 221 8.96 -0.40 -3.03
C ALA A 221 8.87 -1.74 -3.77
N ARG A 222 8.63 -1.75 -5.09
CA ARG A 222 8.64 -3.00 -5.86
C ARG A 222 10.01 -3.68 -5.83
N MET A 223 11.09 -2.90 -5.93
CA MET A 223 12.46 -3.43 -5.91
C MET A 223 12.73 -4.14 -4.59
N ALA A 224 12.31 -3.56 -3.46
CA ALA A 224 12.41 -4.19 -2.15
C ALA A 224 11.63 -5.51 -2.09
N ALA A 225 10.41 -5.55 -2.64
CA ALA A 225 9.61 -6.77 -2.71
C ALA A 225 10.25 -7.86 -3.57
N ASP A 226 10.77 -7.51 -4.75
CA ASP A 226 11.46 -8.44 -5.64
C ASP A 226 12.79 -8.94 -5.04
N VAL A 227 13.52 -8.08 -4.31
CA VAL A 227 14.73 -8.46 -3.55
C VAL A 227 14.38 -9.46 -2.45
N CYS A 228 13.33 -9.20 -1.68
CA CYS A 228 12.80 -10.13 -0.67
C CYS A 228 12.14 -11.38 -1.29
N GLY A 229 11.89 -11.41 -2.60
CA GLY A 229 11.26 -12.53 -3.29
C GLY A 229 9.78 -12.73 -2.93
N VAL A 230 9.08 -11.67 -2.51
CA VAL A 230 7.67 -11.74 -2.04
C VAL A 230 6.77 -10.96 -3.00
N PRO A 231 5.60 -11.48 -3.41
CA PRO A 231 4.70 -10.80 -4.34
C PRO A 231 3.82 -9.72 -3.69
N THR A 232 4.35 -8.98 -2.71
CA THR A 232 3.64 -7.97 -1.91
C THR A 232 2.89 -6.99 -2.81
N LEU A 233 1.64 -6.66 -2.45
CA LEU A 233 0.86 -5.70 -3.21
C LEU A 233 1.38 -4.28 -2.97
N VAL A 234 1.70 -3.56 -4.03
CA VAL A 234 2.09 -2.15 -3.99
C VAL A 234 0.88 -1.32 -4.41
N ILE A 235 0.44 -0.43 -3.53
CA ILE A 235 -0.74 0.42 -3.75
C ILE A 235 -0.27 1.87 -3.90
N ALA A 236 -0.64 2.52 -4.99
CA ALA A 236 -0.32 3.94 -5.21
C ALA A 236 -1.49 4.82 -4.79
N ARG A 237 -1.25 5.69 -3.81
CA ARG A 237 -2.18 6.73 -3.38
C ARG A 237 -1.82 8.06 -4.02
N THR A 238 -2.81 8.80 -4.51
CA THR A 238 -2.68 10.21 -4.86
C THR A 238 -3.54 11.08 -3.97
N ASP A 239 -2.99 12.23 -3.56
CA ASP A 239 -3.67 13.26 -2.78
C ASP A 239 -4.10 14.48 -3.61
N ALA A 240 -3.93 14.43 -4.94
CA ALA A 240 -4.14 15.52 -5.87
C ALA A 240 -5.59 16.01 -6.03
N GLU A 241 -6.57 15.29 -5.49
CA GLU A 241 -7.96 15.79 -5.42
C GLU A 241 -8.05 17.07 -4.58
N ALA A 242 -7.36 17.10 -3.44
CA ALA A 242 -7.42 18.22 -2.51
C ALA A 242 -6.10 19.01 -2.37
N ALA A 243 -4.97 18.47 -2.81
CA ALA A 243 -3.67 19.13 -2.75
C ALA A 243 -3.50 20.15 -3.89
N ASP A 244 -3.32 21.43 -3.54
CA ASP A 244 -3.12 22.54 -4.49
C ASP A 244 -1.69 23.09 -4.48
N LEU A 245 -0.73 22.35 -3.90
CA LEU A 245 0.68 22.71 -3.88
C LEU A 245 1.55 21.57 -4.44
N LEU A 246 2.64 21.93 -5.11
CA LEU A 246 3.62 21.01 -5.70
C LEU A 246 5.04 21.51 -5.43
N THR A 247 5.98 20.63 -5.10
CA THR A 247 7.34 21.03 -4.75
C THR A 247 8.16 21.57 -5.93
N SER A 248 7.95 21.06 -7.15
CA SER A 248 8.72 21.46 -8.35
C SER A 248 7.93 21.26 -9.64
N ASP A 249 8.27 22.02 -10.68
CA ASP A 249 7.65 22.04 -12.01
C ASP A 249 8.44 21.28 -13.09
N TYR A 250 9.50 20.53 -12.72
CA TYR A 250 10.37 19.88 -13.72
C TYR A 250 9.67 18.77 -14.51
N ASP A 251 8.66 18.13 -13.91
CA ASP A 251 7.95 17.01 -14.53
C ASP A 251 6.87 17.48 -15.51
N ALA A 252 6.96 17.00 -16.76
CA ALA A 252 6.04 17.37 -17.81
C ALA A 252 4.59 16.91 -17.55
N ASN A 253 4.37 15.83 -16.79
CA ASN A 253 3.03 15.37 -16.42
C ASN A 253 2.29 16.37 -15.52
N ASP A 254 3.04 17.15 -14.74
CA ASP A 254 2.48 18.06 -13.75
C ASP A 254 2.24 19.48 -14.29
N LYS A 255 2.94 19.86 -15.36
CA LYS A 255 2.86 21.19 -15.97
C LYS A 255 1.44 21.65 -16.33
N PRO A 256 0.55 20.80 -16.87
CA PRO A 256 -0.82 21.22 -17.20
C PRO A 256 -1.62 21.76 -16.01
N PHE A 257 -1.23 21.41 -14.78
CA PHE A 257 -1.95 21.80 -13.57
C PHE A 257 -1.36 23.04 -12.89
N LEU A 258 -0.20 23.52 -13.32
CA LEU A 258 0.45 24.70 -12.73
C LEU A 258 -0.36 25.97 -13.01
N THR A 259 -0.60 26.76 -11.96
CA THR A 259 -1.30 28.06 -12.07
C THR A 259 -0.36 29.21 -12.46
N GLY A 260 0.96 29.00 -12.33
CA GLY A 260 1.98 30.04 -12.47
C GLY A 260 2.31 30.79 -11.17
N GLU A 261 1.52 30.60 -10.11
CA GLU A 261 1.78 31.20 -8.80
C GLU A 261 2.72 30.36 -7.93
N ARG A 262 3.44 31.01 -7.00
CA ARG A 262 4.30 30.37 -6.00
C ARG A 262 3.99 30.84 -4.59
N THR A 263 4.31 30.01 -3.59
CA THR A 263 4.25 30.35 -2.17
C THR A 263 5.57 30.96 -1.68
N ALA A 264 5.60 31.49 -0.45
CA ALA A 264 6.80 32.05 0.15
C ALA A 264 7.91 31.01 0.37
N GLU A 265 7.52 29.77 0.66
CA GLU A 265 8.41 28.60 0.77
C GLU A 265 8.93 28.12 -0.60
N GLY A 266 8.39 28.66 -1.68
CA GLY A 266 8.79 28.33 -3.05
C GLY A 266 7.98 27.20 -3.69
N PHE A 267 6.91 26.70 -3.07
CA PHE A 267 6.04 25.71 -3.71
C PHE A 267 5.25 26.32 -4.86
N TYR A 268 4.92 25.50 -5.85
CA TYR A 268 4.09 25.88 -6.99
C TYR A 268 2.63 25.62 -6.67
N LYS A 269 1.75 26.57 -6.95
CA LYS A 269 0.31 26.36 -6.84
C LYS A 269 -0.22 25.58 -8.05
N THR A 270 -1.06 24.58 -7.79
CA THR A 270 -1.67 23.72 -8.80
C THR A 270 -3.20 23.74 -8.76
N THR A 271 -3.81 23.43 -9.89
CA THR A 271 -5.26 23.21 -9.99
C THR A 271 -5.58 21.79 -9.52
N LYS A 272 -5.97 21.68 -8.25
CA LYS A 272 -6.42 20.44 -7.63
C LYS A 272 -7.74 19.92 -8.21
N GLY A 273 -8.00 18.63 -8.00
CA GLY A 273 -9.28 18.01 -8.31
C GLY A 273 -9.15 16.73 -9.13
N LEU A 274 -10.27 16.33 -9.75
CA LEU A 274 -10.40 15.06 -10.46
C LEU A 274 -9.37 14.88 -11.58
N ASP A 275 -9.15 15.91 -12.40
CA ASP A 275 -8.25 15.80 -13.56
C ASP A 275 -6.78 15.59 -13.15
N GLN A 276 -6.34 16.28 -12.09
CA GLN A 276 -5.01 16.10 -11.54
C GLN A 276 -4.87 14.71 -10.91
N ALA A 277 -5.88 14.27 -10.15
CA ALA A 277 -5.92 12.93 -9.57
C ALA A 277 -5.88 11.82 -10.65
N ILE A 278 -6.62 11.97 -11.76
CA ILE A 278 -6.59 11.04 -12.89
C ILE A 278 -5.21 11.00 -13.52
N SER A 279 -4.60 12.16 -13.81
CA SER A 279 -3.26 12.23 -14.41
C SER A 279 -2.23 11.46 -13.57
N ARG A 280 -2.25 11.68 -12.25
CA ARG A 280 -1.41 11.01 -11.26
C ARG A 280 -1.65 9.49 -11.25
N ALA A 281 -2.91 9.10 -11.12
CA ALA A 281 -3.32 7.70 -11.06
C ALA A 281 -2.93 6.90 -12.31
N VAL A 282 -3.08 7.50 -13.50
CA VAL A 282 -2.66 6.89 -14.77
C VAL A 282 -1.14 6.71 -14.80
N ALA A 283 -0.36 7.69 -14.38
CA ALA A 283 1.10 7.56 -14.31
C ALA A 283 1.54 6.46 -13.33
N TYR A 284 0.82 6.29 -12.21
CA TYR A 284 1.15 5.32 -11.16
C TYR A 284 0.72 3.90 -11.50
N ALA A 285 -0.31 3.73 -12.33
CA ALA A 285 -0.91 2.44 -12.66
C ALA A 285 0.07 1.45 -13.31
N ASP A 286 1.13 1.92 -13.95
CA ASP A 286 2.19 1.07 -14.49
C ASP A 286 3.05 0.41 -13.39
N TYR A 287 3.17 1.04 -12.22
CA TYR A 287 4.10 0.62 -11.16
C TYR A 287 3.40 0.03 -9.93
N ALA A 288 2.07 0.14 -9.87
CA ALA A 288 1.25 -0.31 -8.75
C ALA A 288 0.23 -1.38 -9.13
N ASP A 289 -0.05 -2.27 -8.17
CA ASP A 289 -1.08 -3.29 -8.28
C ASP A 289 -2.49 -2.68 -8.17
N LEU A 290 -2.65 -1.72 -7.25
CA LEU A 290 -3.87 -0.94 -7.05
C LEU A 290 -3.56 0.56 -7.09
N VAL A 291 -4.54 1.36 -7.53
CA VAL A 291 -4.48 2.82 -7.43
C VAL A 291 -5.62 3.35 -6.56
N TRP A 292 -5.31 4.36 -5.76
CA TRP A 292 -6.22 5.00 -4.80
C TRP A 292 -6.15 6.52 -4.98
N CYS A 293 -7.30 7.15 -5.17
CA CYS A 293 -7.42 8.60 -4.99
C CYS A 293 -8.02 8.88 -3.62
N GLU A 294 -7.29 9.62 -2.79
CA GLU A 294 -7.89 10.17 -1.57
C GLU A 294 -8.95 11.22 -1.95
N THR A 295 -10.07 11.25 -1.23
CA THR A 295 -11.18 12.17 -1.52
C THR A 295 -11.63 12.91 -0.26
N GLY A 296 -12.05 14.17 -0.42
CA GLY A 296 -12.59 14.98 0.68
C GLY A 296 -14.05 14.69 1.07
N THR A 297 -14.81 14.03 0.20
CA THR A 297 -16.23 13.69 0.41
C THR A 297 -16.60 12.37 -0.27
N PRO A 298 -17.56 11.60 0.27
CA PRO A 298 -18.02 10.37 -0.36
C PRO A 298 -18.94 10.71 -1.54
N ASP A 299 -18.42 10.59 -2.76
CA ASP A 299 -19.13 10.88 -4.02
C ASP A 299 -18.94 9.73 -5.02
N LEU A 300 -20.04 9.01 -5.29
CA LEU A 300 -20.06 7.88 -6.23
C LEU A 300 -19.85 8.30 -7.68
N GLU A 301 -20.30 9.49 -8.08
CA GLU A 301 -20.13 10.02 -9.43
C GLU A 301 -18.67 10.39 -9.67
N PHE A 302 -18.00 10.99 -8.67
CA PHE A 302 -16.56 11.20 -8.68
C PHE A 302 -15.81 9.87 -8.80
N ALA A 303 -16.13 8.89 -7.94
CA ALA A 303 -15.49 7.58 -7.93
C ALA A 303 -15.65 6.86 -9.28
N ARG A 304 -16.85 6.93 -9.88
CA ARG A 304 -17.14 6.37 -11.21
C ARG A 304 -16.26 7.01 -12.29
N LYS A 305 -16.20 8.35 -12.37
CA LYS A 305 -15.39 9.07 -13.37
C LYS A 305 -13.90 8.77 -13.22
N PHE A 306 -13.38 8.75 -11.99
CA PHE A 306 -12.00 8.37 -11.71
C PHE A 306 -11.71 6.94 -12.19
N ALA A 307 -12.57 5.98 -11.83
CA ALA A 307 -12.41 4.58 -12.21
C ALA A 307 -12.45 4.37 -13.73
N GLU A 308 -13.41 4.99 -14.43
CA GLU A 308 -13.55 4.94 -15.88
C GLU A 308 -12.30 5.51 -16.58
N ALA A 309 -11.81 6.68 -16.13
CA ALA A 309 -10.66 7.32 -16.73
C ALA A 309 -9.37 6.52 -16.56
N VAL A 310 -9.11 5.97 -15.36
CA VAL A 310 -7.95 5.11 -15.11
C VAL A 310 -8.04 3.83 -15.95
N ARG A 311 -9.21 3.18 -15.98
CA ARG A 311 -9.41 1.92 -16.71
C ARG A 311 -9.42 2.09 -18.23
N ALA A 312 -9.75 3.28 -18.74
CA ALA A 312 -9.60 3.60 -20.16
C ALA A 312 -8.13 3.55 -20.61
N LYS A 313 -7.18 3.84 -19.72
CA LYS A 313 -5.74 3.75 -19.98
C LYS A 313 -5.13 2.42 -19.54
N HIS A 314 -5.63 1.86 -18.44
CA HIS A 314 -5.18 0.58 -17.86
C HIS A 314 -6.37 -0.36 -17.63
N PRO A 315 -6.85 -1.06 -18.67
CA PRO A 315 -8.00 -1.96 -18.56
C PRO A 315 -7.83 -2.99 -17.46
N GLY A 316 -8.84 -3.12 -16.59
CA GLY A 316 -8.82 -4.06 -15.48
C GLY A 316 -7.97 -3.63 -14.28
N LYS A 317 -7.40 -2.42 -14.25
CA LYS A 317 -6.66 -1.92 -13.07
C LYS A 317 -7.56 -1.96 -11.83
N LEU A 318 -7.05 -2.62 -10.79
CA LEU A 318 -7.65 -2.67 -9.47
C LEU A 318 -7.56 -1.29 -8.81
N LEU A 319 -8.59 -0.93 -8.06
CA LEU A 319 -8.71 0.36 -7.40
C LEU A 319 -8.94 0.14 -5.91
N ALA A 320 -8.49 1.08 -5.08
CA ALA A 320 -8.83 1.13 -3.67
C ALA A 320 -9.54 2.44 -3.36
N TYR A 321 -10.43 2.40 -2.36
CA TYR A 321 -11.24 3.54 -1.95
C TYR A 321 -11.29 3.63 -0.42
N ASN A 322 -11.11 4.83 0.10
CA ASN A 322 -11.18 5.12 1.52
C ASN A 322 -12.59 5.59 1.89
N CYS A 323 -13.34 4.74 2.60
CA CYS A 323 -14.57 5.13 3.28
C CYS A 323 -14.24 5.86 4.58
N SER A 324 -13.86 7.14 4.46
CA SER A 324 -13.26 7.90 5.55
C SER A 324 -14.24 8.18 6.70
N PRO A 325 -13.82 7.97 7.96
CA PRO A 325 -14.60 8.40 9.13
C PRO A 325 -14.61 9.93 9.30
N SER A 326 -13.73 10.67 8.60
CA SER A 326 -13.72 12.14 8.59
C SER A 326 -14.90 12.73 7.82
N PHE A 327 -15.58 11.93 6.99
CA PHE A 327 -16.80 12.34 6.32
C PHE A 327 -17.96 12.40 7.31
N ASN A 328 -18.77 13.45 7.22
CA ASN A 328 -20.10 13.41 7.81
C ASN A 328 -21.04 12.69 6.84
N TRP A 329 -21.13 11.35 6.95
CA TRP A 329 -21.87 10.49 6.02
C TRP A 329 -23.34 10.90 5.87
N LYS A 330 -24.10 10.99 6.96
CA LYS A 330 -25.53 11.35 6.94
C LYS A 330 -25.80 12.80 6.53
N LYS A 331 -24.80 13.66 6.56
CA LYS A 331 -24.92 15.03 6.02
C LYS A 331 -24.83 15.05 4.49
N ASN A 332 -24.08 14.12 3.89
CA ASN A 332 -23.79 14.13 2.45
C ASN A 332 -24.61 13.10 1.66
N LEU A 333 -25.03 12.01 2.30
CA LEU A 333 -25.70 10.88 1.65
C LEU A 333 -26.94 10.47 2.44
N ASP A 334 -27.95 9.98 1.72
CA ASP A 334 -29.12 9.33 2.32
C ASP A 334 -28.79 7.90 2.80
N ASP A 335 -29.63 7.36 3.69
CA ASP A 335 -29.42 6.03 4.29
C ASP A 335 -29.42 4.89 3.24
N ALA A 336 -30.15 5.05 2.13
CA ALA A 336 -30.21 4.05 1.06
C ALA A 336 -28.90 4.01 0.26
N THR A 337 -28.24 5.14 0.10
CA THR A 337 -26.95 5.27 -0.60
C THR A 337 -25.80 4.83 0.29
N ILE A 338 -25.87 5.09 1.61
CA ILE A 338 -24.88 4.58 2.59
C ILE A 338 -24.92 3.04 2.66
N ALA A 339 -26.10 2.44 2.49
CA ALA A 339 -26.27 0.99 2.58
C ALA A 339 -25.86 0.21 1.33
N LYS A 340 -25.46 0.89 0.24
CA LYS A 340 -24.94 0.28 -0.99
C LYS A 340 -23.43 0.11 -0.91
#